data_AF-A0A0P7Z0S1-F1
#
_entry.id   AF-A0A0P7Z0S1-F1
#
_cell.length_a   1.000
_cell.length_b   1.000
_cell.length_c   1.000
_cell.angle_alpha   90.00
_cell.angle_beta   90.00
_cell.angle_gamma   90.00
#
_symmetry.space_group_name_H-M   'P 1'
#
loop_
_entity.id
_entity.type
_entity.pdbx_description
1 polymer ?
#
loop_
_entity_poly.entity_id
_entity_poly.type
_entity_poly.pdbx_seq_one_letter_code
_entity_poly.pdbx_strand_id
1 'polypeptide(L)'
;MSGCHYPTGLPERDRMYQHKVSLVVRYFMIPCNICLILLATSTLGFAVLLFLNNYKPGHFSLAQAPDGCRGMLCGFGALCERDPADPSKGHCMCKKTTCPTVVAPVCGSDSSTYSNECELEKAQCNAQRRIKVVRKGPCGESYTHPELSNTVFLYHTHITSAQRSRVTAA
;
A
#
# COMPACT_ATOMS: atom_id res chain seq x y z
N MET A 1 -83.93 -59.91 20.18
CA MET A 1 -83.20 -59.13 21.21
C MET A 1 -82.28 -60.08 21.97
N SER A 2 -81.19 -59.51 22.49
CA SER A 2 -80.22 -60.10 23.43
C SER A 2 -79.21 -61.03 22.72
N GLY A 3 -77.96 -60.66 22.49
CA GLY A 3 -77.06 -59.88 23.34
C GLY A 3 -76.00 -60.84 23.87
N CYS A 4 -74.89 -61.00 23.14
CA CYS A 4 -73.75 -61.81 23.60
C CYS A 4 -72.77 -60.89 24.34
N HIS A 5 -72.48 -61.28 25.58
CA HIS A 5 -71.63 -60.59 26.54
C HIS A 5 -70.34 -61.40 26.77
N TYR A 6 -69.23 -60.67 26.96
CA TYR A 6 -67.92 -61.03 27.56
C TYR A 6 -66.94 -61.89 26.72
N PRO A 7 -65.58 -61.76 26.90
CA PRO A 7 -64.92 -61.16 28.05
C PRO A 7 -63.89 -60.04 27.81
N THR A 8 -63.77 -59.21 28.83
CA THR A 8 -62.63 -58.34 29.16
C THR A 8 -61.44 -59.17 29.64
N GLY A 9 -60.24 -58.89 29.09
CA GLY A 9 -58.96 -59.43 29.52
C GLY A 9 -57.78 -58.80 28.74
N LEU A 10 -57.28 -57.68 29.27
CA LEU A 10 -56.00 -56.95 29.11
C LEU A 10 -54.95 -57.43 28.05
N PRO A 11 -54.20 -56.49 27.43
CA PRO A 11 -52.97 -56.05 28.10
C PRO A 11 -52.71 -54.54 28.09
N GLU A 12 -52.34 -54.02 29.26
CA GLU A 12 -51.77 -52.68 29.55
C GLU A 12 -50.42 -52.37 28.86
N ARG A 13 -50.07 -53.07 27.77
CA ARG A 13 -48.78 -52.95 27.06
C ARG A 13 -48.78 -51.89 25.95
N ASP A 14 -49.95 -51.56 25.40
CA ASP A 14 -50.08 -50.69 24.23
C ASP A 14 -49.91 -49.20 24.52
N ARG A 15 -50.32 -48.70 25.71
CA ARG A 15 -50.12 -47.28 26.07
C ARG A 15 -48.65 -46.93 26.29
N MET A 16 -47.87 -47.82 26.90
CA MET A 16 -46.42 -47.64 27.04
C MET A 16 -45.70 -47.75 25.69
N TYR A 17 -46.19 -48.58 24.76
CA TYR A 17 -45.65 -48.70 23.41
C TYR A 17 -45.99 -47.47 22.54
N GLN A 18 -47.22 -46.97 22.56
CA GLN A 18 -47.60 -45.72 21.89
C GLN A 18 -46.87 -44.49 22.46
N HIS A 19 -46.70 -44.40 23.79
CA HIS A 19 -45.93 -43.32 24.39
C HIS A 19 -44.43 -43.44 24.07
N LYS A 20 -43.87 -44.65 24.05
CA LYS A 20 -42.50 -44.90 23.56
C LYS A 20 -42.35 -44.62 22.07
N VAL A 21 -43.32 -44.95 21.21
CA VAL A 21 -43.29 -44.65 19.77
C VAL A 21 -43.40 -43.15 19.54
N SER A 22 -44.25 -42.43 20.26
CA SER A 22 -44.32 -40.95 20.21
C SER A 22 -43.03 -40.31 20.73
N LEU A 23 -42.47 -40.82 21.84
CA LEU A 23 -41.21 -40.34 22.39
C LEU A 23 -40.04 -40.66 21.46
N VAL A 24 -39.99 -41.84 20.83
CA VAL A 24 -38.98 -42.23 19.85
C VAL A 24 -39.13 -41.44 18.57
N VAL A 25 -40.34 -41.24 18.04
CA VAL A 25 -40.59 -40.40 16.85
C VAL A 25 -40.21 -38.95 17.13
N ARG A 26 -40.54 -38.39 18.30
CA ARG A 26 -40.02 -37.08 18.74
C ARG A 26 -38.49 -37.14 18.87
N TYR A 27 -37.93 -38.12 19.55
CA TYR A 27 -36.49 -38.24 19.81
C TYR A 27 -35.65 -38.61 18.58
N PHE A 28 -36.24 -39.07 17.48
CA PHE A 28 -35.57 -39.36 16.20
C PHE A 28 -35.89 -38.33 15.11
N MET A 29 -37.10 -37.76 15.07
CA MET A 29 -37.47 -36.71 14.12
C MET A 29 -37.04 -35.31 14.58
N ILE A 30 -37.00 -35.05 15.90
CA ILE A 30 -36.47 -33.80 16.45
C ILE A 30 -34.97 -33.65 16.19
N PRO A 31 -34.09 -34.67 16.40
CA PRO A 31 -32.69 -34.51 16.03
C PRO A 31 -32.53 -34.38 14.51
N CYS A 32 -33.32 -35.06 13.68
CA CYS A 32 -33.28 -34.81 12.23
C CYS A 32 -33.69 -33.38 11.87
N ASN A 33 -34.77 -32.84 12.44
CA ASN A 33 -35.19 -31.47 12.16
C ASN A 33 -34.23 -30.43 12.74
N ILE A 34 -33.67 -30.66 13.94
CA ILE A 34 -32.64 -29.81 14.52
C ILE A 34 -31.36 -29.88 13.68
N CYS A 35 -30.93 -31.07 13.25
CA CYS A 35 -29.79 -31.22 12.34
C CYS A 35 -30.04 -30.51 11.01
N LEU A 36 -31.23 -30.62 10.42
CA LEU A 36 -31.60 -29.91 9.20
C LEU A 36 -31.55 -28.39 9.40
N ILE A 37 -32.03 -27.87 10.52
CA ILE A 37 -31.95 -26.44 10.85
C ILE A 37 -30.49 -26.01 11.06
N LEU A 38 -29.67 -26.78 11.78
CA LEU A 38 -28.26 -26.47 12.02
C LEU A 38 -27.43 -26.52 10.73
N LEU A 39 -27.72 -27.47 9.83
CA LEU A 39 -27.10 -27.53 8.51
C LEU A 39 -27.53 -26.35 7.64
N ALA A 40 -28.81 -25.96 7.68
CA ALA A 40 -29.31 -24.81 6.94
C ALA A 40 -28.72 -23.48 7.45
N THR A 41 -28.64 -23.27 8.77
CA THR A 41 -28.05 -22.04 9.33
C THR A 41 -26.54 -21.99 9.13
N SER A 42 -25.85 -23.12 9.20
CA SER A 42 -24.41 -23.19 8.94
C SER A 42 -24.07 -22.95 7.47
N THR A 43 -24.88 -23.48 6.55
CA THR A 43 -24.72 -23.22 5.11
C THR A 43 -25.07 -21.78 4.75
N LEU A 44 -26.14 -21.21 5.31
CA LEU A 44 -26.46 -19.79 5.13
C LEU A 44 -25.39 -18.88 5.74
N GLY A 45 -24.88 -19.21 6.94
CA GLY A 45 -23.81 -18.45 7.60
C GLY A 45 -22.49 -18.51 6.84
N PHE A 46 -22.10 -19.70 6.36
CA PHE A 46 -20.89 -19.86 5.53
C PHE A 46 -21.05 -19.17 4.17
N ALA A 47 -22.23 -19.26 3.54
CA ALA A 47 -22.52 -18.52 2.32
C ALA A 47 -22.40 -17.01 2.58
N VAL A 48 -23.02 -16.46 3.62
CA VAL A 48 -22.92 -15.04 3.99
C VAL A 48 -21.46 -14.65 4.27
N LEU A 49 -20.67 -15.47 4.97
CA LEU A 49 -19.25 -15.20 5.19
C LEU A 49 -18.43 -15.24 3.89
N LEU A 50 -18.71 -16.17 2.99
CA LEU A 50 -18.08 -16.21 1.67
C LEU A 50 -18.49 -15.01 0.82
N PHE A 51 -19.76 -14.59 0.90
CA PHE A 51 -20.24 -13.36 0.26
C PHE A 51 -19.55 -12.15 0.86
N LEU A 52 -19.41 -12.01 2.18
CA LEU A 52 -18.72 -10.88 2.80
C LEU A 52 -17.20 -10.89 2.54
N ASN A 53 -16.57 -12.07 2.45
CA ASN A 53 -15.16 -12.20 2.11
C ASN A 53 -14.88 -12.04 0.60
N ASN A 54 -15.82 -12.41 -0.29
CA ASN A 54 -15.76 -12.13 -1.73
C ASN A 54 -16.37 -10.79 -2.11
N TYR A 55 -17.09 -10.14 -1.20
CA TYR A 55 -17.42 -8.73 -1.27
C TYR A 55 -16.13 -7.98 -0.99
N LYS A 56 -15.19 -8.10 -1.92
CA LYS A 56 -14.31 -7.00 -2.25
C LYS A 56 -15.31 -5.89 -2.56
N PRO A 57 -15.43 -4.84 -1.73
CA PRO A 57 -16.08 -3.65 -2.23
C PRO A 57 -15.25 -3.31 -3.45
N GLY A 58 -15.78 -3.59 -4.64
CA GLY A 58 -15.31 -2.93 -5.84
C GLY A 58 -15.25 -1.49 -5.40
N HIS A 59 -14.03 -0.95 -5.37
CA HIS A 59 -13.76 0.43 -4.96
C HIS A 59 -14.98 1.21 -5.35
N PHE A 60 -15.69 1.78 -4.37
CA PHE A 60 -16.92 2.53 -4.56
C PHE A 60 -16.57 3.66 -5.52
N SER A 61 -16.53 3.33 -6.80
CA SER A 61 -16.53 4.24 -7.88
C SER A 61 -18.01 4.53 -7.92
N LEU A 62 -18.37 5.55 -7.13
CA LEU A 62 -19.09 6.67 -7.72
C LEU A 62 -18.69 6.70 -9.21
N ALA A 63 -19.62 6.86 -10.13
CA ALA A 63 -19.29 7.30 -11.47
C ALA A 63 -18.58 8.66 -11.34
N GLN A 64 -17.33 8.63 -10.91
CA GLN A 64 -16.38 9.70 -10.87
C GLN A 64 -16.18 9.95 -12.34
N ALA A 65 -16.52 11.17 -12.74
CA ALA A 65 -16.18 11.69 -14.04
C ALA A 65 -14.75 11.21 -14.37
N PRO A 66 -14.51 10.79 -15.61
CA PRO A 66 -13.19 10.33 -16.00
C PRO A 66 -12.18 11.42 -15.61
N ASP A 67 -11.31 11.10 -14.65
CA ASP A 67 -10.31 11.99 -14.11
C ASP A 67 -9.02 11.69 -14.87
N GLY A 68 -8.66 12.51 -15.85
CA GLY A 68 -7.51 12.25 -16.73
C GLY A 68 -6.15 12.16 -16.02
N CYS A 69 -6.08 12.63 -14.76
CA CYS A 69 -4.90 12.49 -13.90
C CYS A 69 -4.98 11.34 -12.90
N ARG A 70 -6.12 10.66 -12.76
CA ARG A 70 -6.30 9.59 -11.77
C ARG A 70 -5.46 8.38 -12.16
N GLY A 71 -4.47 8.06 -11.34
CA GLY A 71 -3.53 6.97 -11.60
C GLY A 71 -2.43 7.29 -12.62
N MET A 72 -2.36 8.53 -13.13
CA MET A 72 -1.28 8.97 -14.01
C MET A 72 -0.03 9.29 -13.19
N LEU A 73 1.09 8.66 -13.53
CA LEU A 73 2.39 8.90 -12.90
C LEU A 73 3.29 9.68 -13.86
N CYS A 74 3.39 10.98 -13.63
CA CYS A 74 4.30 11.84 -14.39
C CYS A 74 5.73 11.70 -13.87
N GLY A 75 6.68 11.46 -14.78
CA GLY A 75 8.10 11.28 -14.46
C GLY A 75 8.84 12.60 -14.24
N PHE A 76 10.03 12.52 -13.63
CA PHE A 76 11.03 13.59 -13.61
C PHE A 76 10.55 14.93 -13.02
N GLY A 77 9.63 14.88 -12.06
CA GLY A 77 9.08 16.07 -11.41
C GLY A 77 7.98 16.79 -12.20
N ALA A 78 7.48 16.18 -13.29
CA ALA A 78 6.30 16.68 -13.98
C ALA A 78 5.03 16.52 -13.13
N LEU A 79 4.09 17.44 -13.29
CA LEU A 79 2.79 17.43 -12.65
C LEU A 79 1.72 17.11 -13.68
N CYS A 80 0.71 16.35 -13.29
CA CYS A 80 -0.43 16.12 -14.17
C CYS A 80 -1.38 17.31 -14.12
N GLU A 81 -1.71 17.83 -15.30
CA GLU A 81 -2.69 18.88 -15.49
C GLU A 81 -3.84 18.34 -16.35
N ARG A 82 -5.08 18.64 -15.95
CA ARG A 82 -6.28 18.17 -16.67
C ARG A 82 -6.54 19.06 -17.88
N ASP A 83 -6.99 18.45 -18.96
CA ASP A 83 -7.44 19.19 -20.13
C ASP A 83 -8.77 19.92 -19.79
N PRO A 84 -8.86 21.24 -20.00
CA PRO A 84 -10.08 21.99 -19.72
C PRO A 84 -11.24 21.63 -20.66
N ALA A 85 -10.96 21.07 -21.85
CA ALA A 85 -11.99 20.67 -22.82
C ALA A 85 -12.48 19.23 -22.58
N ASP A 86 -11.63 18.35 -22.07
CA ASP A 86 -11.96 16.96 -21.76
C ASP A 86 -11.42 16.55 -20.38
N PRO A 87 -12.27 16.46 -19.34
CA PRO A 87 -11.82 16.06 -18.01
C PRO A 87 -11.20 14.66 -17.96
N SER A 88 -11.50 13.81 -18.95
CA SER A 88 -10.94 12.46 -19.12
C SER A 88 -9.48 12.46 -19.52
N LYS A 89 -8.96 13.59 -20.01
CA LYS A 89 -7.61 13.71 -20.56
C LYS A 89 -6.71 14.47 -19.60
N GLY A 90 -5.58 13.86 -19.25
CA GLY A 90 -4.52 14.47 -18.47
C GLY A 90 -3.25 14.60 -19.31
N HIS A 91 -2.48 15.66 -19.07
CA HIS A 91 -1.16 15.83 -19.68
C HIS A 91 -0.12 16.07 -18.58
N CYS A 92 1.05 15.44 -18.71
CA CYS A 92 2.18 15.69 -17.83
C CYS A 92 2.89 16.97 -18.28
N MET A 93 2.94 17.96 -17.39
CA MET A 93 3.55 19.26 -17.65
C MET A 93 4.65 19.54 -16.63
N CYS A 94 5.78 20.04 -17.11
CA CYS A 94 6.82 20.53 -16.23
C CYS A 94 6.40 21.84 -15.57
N LYS A 95 6.66 21.95 -14.27
CA LYS A 95 6.34 23.16 -13.52
C LYS A 95 7.13 24.33 -14.12
N LYS A 96 6.42 25.28 -14.72
CA LYS A 96 7.01 26.52 -15.25
C LYS A 96 7.38 27.54 -14.15
N THR A 97 7.36 27.14 -12.88
CA THR A 97 7.64 28.06 -11.77
C THR A 97 9.00 28.70 -11.94
N THR A 98 9.03 30.01 -11.72
CA THR A 98 10.25 30.79 -11.64
C THR A 98 11.06 30.30 -10.44
N CYS A 99 12.23 29.74 -10.70
CA CYS A 99 13.15 29.40 -9.64
C CYS A 99 13.63 30.67 -8.93
N PRO A 100 13.89 30.61 -7.61
CA PRO A 100 14.44 31.75 -6.89
C PRO A 100 15.77 32.16 -7.51
N THR A 101 16.04 33.46 -7.55
CA THR A 101 17.30 34.04 -8.08
C THR A 101 18.52 33.78 -7.19
N VAL A 102 18.37 32.97 -6.13
CA VAL A 102 19.45 32.56 -5.25
C VAL A 102 20.43 31.72 -6.05
N VAL A 103 21.68 32.20 -6.10
CA VAL A 103 22.78 31.51 -6.77
C VAL A 103 23.43 30.59 -5.74
N ALA A 104 23.16 29.29 -5.88
CA ALA A 104 23.69 28.23 -5.04
C ALA A 104 24.02 27.05 -5.95
N PRO A 105 25.10 27.14 -6.73
CA PRO A 105 25.30 26.24 -7.86
C PRO A 105 25.47 24.80 -7.41
N VAL A 106 25.11 23.87 -8.29
CA VAL A 106 25.21 22.43 -8.05
C VAL A 106 25.73 21.72 -9.30
N CYS A 107 26.48 20.64 -9.10
CA CYS A 107 26.96 19.79 -10.18
C CYS A 107 26.01 18.60 -10.34
N GLY A 108 25.43 18.48 -11.54
CA GLY A 108 24.54 17.37 -11.90
C GLY A 108 25.29 16.10 -12.28
N SER A 109 24.59 14.97 -12.25
CA SER A 109 25.09 13.66 -12.68
C SER A 109 25.35 13.57 -14.18
N ASP A 110 24.90 14.55 -14.94
CA ASP A 110 25.18 14.73 -16.36
C ASP A 110 26.43 15.59 -16.60
N SER A 111 27.23 15.88 -15.56
CA SER A 111 28.41 16.75 -15.58
C SER A 111 28.14 18.22 -15.90
N SER A 112 26.88 18.65 -15.86
CA SER A 112 26.48 20.05 -16.05
C SER A 112 26.38 20.78 -14.72
N THR A 113 26.79 22.05 -14.72
CA THR A 113 26.56 22.97 -13.59
C THR A 113 25.19 23.62 -13.73
N TYR A 114 24.41 23.64 -12.65
CA TYR A 114 23.14 24.35 -12.56
C TYR A 114 23.25 25.48 -11.52
N SER A 115 22.60 26.62 -11.78
CA SER A 115 22.66 27.82 -10.91
C SER A 115 22.13 27.57 -9.50
N ASN A 116 21.16 26.65 -9.38
CA ASN A 116 20.63 26.14 -8.12
C ASN A 116 19.92 24.79 -8.36
N GLU A 117 19.51 24.15 -7.27
CA GLU A 117 18.81 22.85 -7.31
C GLU A 117 17.45 22.93 -8.03
N CYS A 118 16.73 24.05 -7.92
CA CYS A 118 15.47 24.25 -8.64
C CYS A 118 15.67 24.25 -10.17
N GLU A 119 16.71 24.92 -10.67
CA GLU A 119 17.05 24.91 -12.11
C GLU A 119 17.48 23.51 -12.57
N LEU A 120 18.15 22.74 -11.72
CA LEU A 120 18.45 21.33 -12.00
C LEU A 120 17.18 20.49 -12.13
N GLU A 121 16.24 20.61 -11.19
CA GLU A 121 14.95 19.89 -11.25
C GLU A 121 14.12 20.30 -12.48
N LYS A 122 14.12 21.58 -12.83
CA LYS A 122 13.45 22.08 -14.03
C LYS A 122 14.08 21.49 -15.30
N ALA A 123 15.41 21.45 -15.37
CA ALA A 123 16.12 20.81 -16.48
C ALA A 123 15.85 19.29 -16.52
N GLN A 124 15.82 18.63 -15.36
CA GLN A 124 15.44 17.22 -15.21
C GLN A 124 14.09 16.92 -15.86
N CYS A 125 13.10 17.76 -15.54
CA CYS A 125 11.76 17.62 -16.09
C CYS A 125 11.73 17.89 -17.59
N ASN A 126 12.31 19.01 -18.05
CA ASN A 126 12.24 19.40 -19.46
C ASN A 126 13.00 18.42 -20.38
N ALA A 127 14.12 17.88 -19.92
CA ALA A 127 14.91 16.90 -20.65
C ALA A 127 14.38 15.46 -20.51
N GLN A 128 13.35 15.24 -19.69
CA GLN A 128 12.82 13.90 -19.36
C GLN A 128 13.92 12.88 -19.01
N ARG A 129 14.89 13.35 -18.22
CA ARG A 129 16.07 12.58 -17.82
C ARG A 129 16.30 12.76 -16.34
N ARG A 130 16.61 11.68 -15.62
CA ARG A 130 16.98 11.75 -14.21
C ARG A 130 18.38 12.35 -14.06
N ILE A 131 18.45 13.55 -13.50
CA ILE A 131 19.69 14.25 -13.16
C ILE A 131 19.72 14.36 -11.63
N LYS A 132 20.75 13.81 -11.01
CA LYS A 132 20.95 13.90 -9.56
C LYS A 132 22.02 14.93 -9.25
N VAL A 133 21.90 15.63 -8.13
CA VAL A 133 23.03 16.42 -7.61
C VAL A 133 24.13 15.44 -7.20
N VAL A 134 25.30 15.56 -7.82
CA VAL A 134 26.52 14.83 -7.44
C VAL A 134 27.22 15.55 -6.30
N ARG A 135 27.25 16.89 -6.38
CA ARG A 135 27.95 17.73 -5.41
C ARG A 135 27.40 19.15 -5.41
N LYS A 136 27.51 19.84 -4.27
CA LYS A 136 27.31 21.28 -4.18
C LYS A 136 28.44 22.04 -4.89
N GLY A 137 28.09 23.16 -5.51
CA GLY A 137 28.93 23.97 -6.39
C GLY A 137 29.04 23.45 -7.84
N PRO A 138 29.51 24.26 -8.80
CA PRO A 138 29.84 23.89 -10.17
C PRO A 138 30.63 22.60 -10.33
N CYS A 139 30.43 21.94 -11.46
CA CYS A 139 31.32 20.88 -11.91
C CYS A 139 32.71 21.44 -12.25
N GLY A 140 33.75 20.64 -12.04
CA GLY A 140 35.13 21.00 -12.40
C GLY A 140 35.87 21.88 -11.38
N GLU A 141 35.17 22.59 -10.49
CA GLU A 141 35.82 23.31 -9.40
C GLU A 141 36.16 22.34 -8.26
N SER A 142 37.43 22.06 -8.02
CA SER A 142 37.87 21.44 -6.77
C SER A 142 37.68 22.45 -5.63
N TYR A 143 36.48 22.47 -5.03
CA TYR A 143 36.21 23.22 -3.80
C TYR A 143 37.14 22.73 -2.70
N THR A 144 38.31 23.37 -2.59
CA THR A 144 39.01 23.49 -1.33
C THR A 144 38.09 24.32 -0.43
N HIS A 145 37.36 23.66 0.47
CA HIS A 145 36.68 24.36 1.55
C HIS A 145 37.70 25.29 2.22
N PRO A 146 37.51 26.63 2.25
CA PRO A 146 38.49 27.54 2.83
C PRO A 146 38.78 27.24 4.31
N GLU A 147 37.80 26.70 5.04
CA GLU A 147 37.99 26.30 6.45
C GLU A 147 38.66 24.94 6.63
N LEU A 148 38.44 23.97 5.72
CA LEU A 148 39.10 22.65 5.85
C LEU A 148 40.49 22.63 5.18
N SER A 149 40.73 23.51 4.20
CA SER A 149 42.03 23.63 3.56
C SER A 149 43.08 24.09 4.55
N ASN A 150 42.80 25.10 5.39
CA ASN A 150 43.77 25.57 6.39
C ASN A 150 44.05 24.51 7.46
N THR A 151 43.02 23.81 7.96
CA THR A 151 43.22 22.73 8.94
C THR A 151 43.94 21.54 8.32
N VAL A 152 43.66 21.15 7.08
CA VAL A 152 44.37 20.05 6.38
C VAL A 152 45.79 20.46 6.03
N PHE A 153 46.05 21.69 5.59
CA PHE A 153 47.41 22.20 5.32
C PHE A 153 48.23 22.31 6.60
N LEU A 154 47.62 22.75 7.72
CA LEU A 154 48.25 22.76 9.04
C LEU A 154 48.50 21.33 9.54
N TYR A 155 47.55 20.41 9.36
CA TYR A 155 47.72 19.01 9.74
C TYR A 155 48.83 18.34 8.89
N HIS A 156 48.88 18.59 7.58
CA HIS A 156 49.94 18.07 6.69
C HIS A 156 51.31 18.73 6.95
N THR A 157 51.37 20.02 7.26
CA THR A 157 52.63 20.69 7.64
C THR A 157 53.12 20.26 9.03
N HIS A 158 52.22 19.99 9.98
CA HIS A 158 52.55 19.35 11.26
C HIS A 158 53.01 17.89 11.09
N ILE A 159 52.40 17.09 10.21
CA ILE A 159 52.83 15.72 9.93
C ILE A 159 54.21 15.71 9.25
N THR A 160 54.45 16.58 8.26
CA THR A 160 55.74 16.64 7.55
C THR A 160 56.88 17.18 8.42
N SER A 161 56.62 18.11 9.34
CA SER A 161 57.61 18.54 10.34
C SER A 161 57.91 17.47 11.40
N ALA A 162 56.89 16.71 11.84
CA ALA A 162 57.08 15.60 12.78
C ALA A 162 57.82 14.39 12.17
N GLN A 163 57.75 14.19 10.85
CA GLN A 163 58.46 13.12 10.14
C GLN A 163 59.89 13.53 9.73
N ARG A 164 60.20 14.82 9.59
CA ARG A 164 61.56 15.27 9.23
C ARG A 164 62.57 15.13 10.37
N SER A 165 62.13 15.12 11.63
CA SER A 165 63.00 14.85 12.78
C SER A 165 63.39 13.38 12.96
N ARG A 166 62.87 12.44 12.15
CA ARG A 166 63.29 11.02 12.19
C ARG A 166 64.26 10.60 11.08
N VAL A 167 64.59 11.48 10.13
CA VAL A 167 65.47 11.13 8.99
C VAL A 167 66.90 11.67 9.13
N THR A 168 67.21 12.46 10.17
CA THR A 168 68.59 12.90 10.50
C THR A 168 69.18 12.22 11.74
N ALA A 169 68.66 11.04 12.11
CA ALA A 169 69.21 10.20 13.16
C ALA A 169 69.32 8.74 12.70
N ALA A 170 70.11 8.52 11.64
CA ALA A 170 70.65 7.21 11.26
C ALA A 170 72.03 7.43 10.64
#